data_AF-A0A9D8DP73-F1
#
_entry.id   AF-A0A9D8DP73-F1
#
_cell.length_a   1.000
_cell.length_b   1.000
_cell.length_c   1.000
_cell.angle_alpha   90.00
_cell.angle_beta   90.00
_cell.angle_gamma   90.00
#
_symmetry.space_group_name_H-M   'P 1'
#
loop_
_entity.id
_entity.type
_entity.pdbx_description
1 polymer ?
#
loop_
_entity_poly.entity_id
_entity_poly.type
_entity_poly.pdbx_seq_one_letter_code
_entity_poly.pdbx_strand_id
1 'polypeptide(L)'
;MTPIRVAIASPVRPTCSRDRARFCSAVVMTAEFDPLRDEGEQYARRLADAGVPVTAKCWDGHVHGSLTMTALVPSSREWSDAVIAALQNAYRS
;
A
#
# COMPACT_ATOMS: atom_id res chain seq x y z
N MET A 1 -29.19 -10.59 15.46
CA MET A 1 -27.76 -10.84 15.15
C MET A 1 -27.58 -10.66 13.66
N THR A 2 -27.06 -9.51 13.24
CA THR A 2 -26.82 -9.17 11.82
C THR A 2 -25.41 -9.66 11.47
N PRO A 3 -25.20 -10.44 10.40
CA PRO A 3 -23.87 -10.94 10.08
C PRO A 3 -22.98 -9.78 9.61
N ILE A 4 -21.75 -9.74 10.14
CA ILE A 4 -20.69 -8.86 9.65
C ILE A 4 -20.34 -9.33 8.23
N ARG A 5 -20.71 -8.54 7.22
CA ARG A 5 -20.25 -8.74 5.85
C ARG A 5 -18.81 -8.26 5.75
N VAL A 6 -17.85 -9.18 5.73
CA VAL A 6 -16.50 -8.87 5.28
C VAL A 6 -16.53 -8.80 3.75
N ALA A 7 -16.63 -7.58 3.22
CA ALA A 7 -16.42 -7.34 1.81
C ALA A 7 -14.92 -7.39 1.51
N ILE A 8 -14.46 -8.50 0.92
CA ILE A 8 -13.17 -8.53 0.24
C ILE A 8 -13.30 -7.72 -1.07
N ALA A 9 -13.18 -6.40 -0.97
CA ALA A 9 -13.10 -5.54 -2.13
C ALA A 9 -11.74 -5.76 -2.80
N SER A 10 -11.70 -6.51 -3.91
CA SER A 10 -10.59 -6.41 -4.85
C SER A 10 -10.69 -5.04 -5.50
N PRO A 11 -9.71 -4.13 -5.31
CA PRO A 11 -9.85 -2.75 -5.78
C PRO A 11 -9.70 -2.61 -7.29
N VAL A 12 -9.47 -3.72 -8.02
CA VAL A 12 -9.26 -3.72 -9.48
C VAL A 12 -10.60 -3.79 -10.25
N ARG A 13 -11.76 -3.84 -9.59
CA ARG A 13 -13.07 -3.72 -10.26
C ARG A 13 -13.88 -2.55 -9.72
N PRO A 14 -13.89 -1.39 -10.41
CA PRO A 14 -14.81 -0.31 -10.09
C PRO A 14 -16.19 -0.69 -10.65
N THR A 15 -17.10 -1.22 -9.83
CA THR A 15 -18.48 -1.48 -10.24
C THR A 15 -19.38 -0.25 -10.18
N CYS A 16 -18.87 0.92 -9.78
CA CYS A 16 -19.70 2.13 -9.74
C CYS A 16 -18.87 3.38 -10.09
N SER A 17 -19.08 3.92 -11.29
CA SER A 17 -18.40 5.10 -11.83
C SER A 17 -18.82 6.43 -11.19
N ARG A 18 -19.74 6.42 -10.22
CA ARG A 18 -20.31 7.63 -9.58
C ARG A 18 -19.67 8.05 -8.25
N ASP A 19 -18.75 7.27 -7.69
CA ASP A 19 -18.21 7.48 -6.34
C ASP A 19 -16.70 7.75 -6.33
N ARG A 20 -16.21 8.58 -7.27
CA ARG A 20 -14.81 9.05 -7.29
C ARG A 20 -14.36 9.73 -5.98
N ALA A 21 -15.31 10.16 -5.14
CA ALA A 21 -15.07 10.77 -3.82
C ALA A 21 -14.99 9.78 -2.64
N ARG A 22 -15.07 8.45 -2.87
CA ARG A 22 -15.13 7.44 -1.79
C ARG A 22 -13.90 6.52 -1.67
N PHE A 23 -12.85 6.74 -2.42
CA PHE A 23 -11.66 5.90 -2.30
C PHE A 23 -10.73 6.44 -1.21
N CYS A 24 -10.42 5.61 -0.21
CA CYS A 24 -9.35 5.91 0.73
C CYS A 24 -8.03 6.03 -0.04
N SER A 25 -7.17 6.96 0.36
CA SER A 25 -5.81 7.04 -0.17
C SER A 25 -5.06 5.73 0.10
N ALA A 26 -4.14 5.38 -0.79
CA ALA A 26 -3.36 4.16 -0.71
C ALA A 26 -1.86 4.46 -0.66
N VAL A 27 -1.13 3.65 0.09
CA VAL A 27 0.33 3.69 0.16
C VAL A 27 0.84 2.30 -0.19
N VAL A 28 1.61 2.20 -1.27
CA VAL A 28 2.18 0.95 -1.77
C VAL A 28 3.70 1.03 -1.65
N MET A 29 4.30 0.15 -0.86
CA MET A 29 5.75 0.08 -0.71
C MET A 29 6.26 -1.29 -1.14
N THR A 30 7.29 -1.32 -1.97
CA THR A 30 7.92 -2.54 -2.51
C THR A 30 9.39 -2.61 -2.13
N ALA A 31 9.97 -3.81 -2.19
CA ALA A 31 11.41 -4.03 -2.02
C ALA A 31 12.08 -4.20 -3.41
N GLU A 32 13.29 -3.69 -3.59
CA GLU A 32 14.03 -3.76 -4.87
C GLU A 32 14.25 -5.20 -5.34
N PHE A 33 14.62 -6.10 -4.41
CA PHE A 33 14.90 -7.50 -4.66
C PHE A 33 13.77 -8.41 -4.18
N ASP A 34 12.53 -8.04 -4.50
CA ASP A 34 11.32 -8.81 -4.21
C ASP A 34 10.71 -9.35 -5.52
N PRO A 35 10.48 -10.67 -5.66
CA PRO A 35 9.74 -11.22 -6.79
C PRO A 35 8.36 -10.57 -7.02
N LEU A 36 7.74 -10.01 -5.97
CA LEU A 36 6.42 -9.36 -6.04
C LEU A 36 6.48 -7.86 -6.36
N ARG A 37 7.69 -7.31 -6.57
CA ARG A 37 7.87 -5.87 -6.81
C ARG A 37 7.05 -5.40 -8.01
N ASP A 38 7.14 -6.12 -9.12
CA ASP A 38 6.53 -5.72 -10.38
C ASP A 38 4.98 -5.76 -10.28
N GLU A 39 4.41 -6.76 -9.59
CA GLU A 39 2.98 -6.81 -9.30
C GLU A 39 2.53 -5.70 -8.35
N GLY A 40 3.36 -5.36 -7.35
CA GLY A 40 3.11 -4.25 -6.44
C GLY A 40 3.05 -2.90 -7.17
N GLU A 41 4.00 -2.65 -8.08
CA GLU A 41 3.99 -1.46 -8.93
C GLU A 41 2.81 -1.44 -9.89
N GLN A 42 2.48 -2.57 -10.50
CA GLN A 42 1.32 -2.69 -11.38
C GLN A 42 0.01 -2.39 -10.62
N TYR A 43 -0.09 -2.84 -9.38
CA TYR A 43 -1.23 -2.57 -8.52
C TYR A 43 -1.35 -1.08 -8.17
N ALA A 44 -0.23 -0.42 -7.82
CA ALA A 44 -0.20 1.02 -7.60
C ALA A 44 -0.68 1.81 -8.83
N ARG A 45 -0.23 1.42 -10.03
CA ARG A 45 -0.68 2.03 -11.30
C ARG A 45 -2.19 1.86 -11.50
N ARG A 46 -2.71 0.64 -11.30
CA ARG A 46 -4.15 0.37 -11.42
C ARG A 46 -5.01 1.21 -10.47
N LEU A 47 -4.54 1.42 -9.24
CA LEU A 47 -5.22 2.30 -8.28
C LEU A 47 -5.20 3.77 -8.74
N ALA A 48 -4.05 4.25 -9.21
CA ALA A 48 -3.92 5.60 -9.76
C ALA A 48 -4.82 5.82 -10.98
N ASP A 49 -4.87 4.85 -11.92
CA ASP A 49 -5.76 4.88 -13.09
C ASP A 49 -7.24 4.90 -12.71
N ALA A 50 -7.59 4.27 -11.58
CA ALA A 50 -8.94 4.31 -11.00
C ALA A 50 -9.27 5.64 -10.29
N GLY A 51 -8.31 6.58 -10.21
CA GLY A 51 -8.46 7.87 -9.56
C GLY A 51 -8.26 7.84 -8.03
N VAL A 52 -7.66 6.77 -7.50
CA VAL A 52 -7.29 6.70 -6.08
C VAL A 52 -6.01 7.52 -5.85
N PRO A 53 -5.94 8.39 -4.83
CA PRO A 53 -4.69 9.02 -4.44
C PRO A 53 -3.71 7.96 -3.94
N VAL A 54 -2.59 7.78 -4.64
CA VAL A 54 -1.60 6.73 -4.34
C VAL A 54 -0.21 7.30 -4.14
N THR A 55 0.44 6.90 -3.05
CA THR A 55 1.89 7.05 -2.87
C THR A 55 2.56 5.69 -3.09
N ALA A 56 3.48 5.61 -4.05
CA ALA A 56 4.23 4.39 -4.33
C ALA A 56 5.74 4.61 -4.09
N LYS A 57 6.42 3.68 -3.42
CA LYS A 57 7.87 3.75 -3.18
C LYS A 57 8.52 2.36 -3.23
N CYS A 58 9.58 2.22 -4.03
CA CYS A 58 10.50 1.08 -3.95
C CYS A 58 11.61 1.38 -2.93
N TRP A 59 11.95 0.39 -2.11
CA TRP A 59 13.03 0.45 -1.13
C TRP A 59 14.25 -0.30 -1.64
N ASP A 60 15.31 0.45 -1.92
CA ASP A 60 16.56 -0.04 -2.50
C ASP A 60 17.34 -0.92 -1.49
N GLY A 61 17.97 -1.99 -1.97
CA GLY A 61 18.74 -2.93 -1.15
C GLY A 61 17.88 -3.89 -0.31
N HIS A 62 16.56 -3.78 -0.38
CA HIS A 62 15.64 -4.57 0.43
C HIS A 62 15.11 -5.82 -0.28
N VAL A 63 14.81 -6.85 0.53
CA VAL A 63 14.12 -8.09 0.13
C VAL A 63 12.74 -8.16 0.78
N HIS A 64 11.86 -9.05 0.30
CA HIS A 64 10.45 -9.16 0.72
C HIS A 64 10.21 -9.05 2.25
N GLY A 65 10.93 -9.83 3.05
CA GLY A 65 10.74 -9.86 4.52
C GLY A 65 11.44 -8.74 5.29
N SER A 66 12.23 -7.91 4.62
CA SER A 66 13.17 -7.01 5.30
C SER A 66 12.48 -5.94 6.15
N LEU A 67 11.25 -5.51 5.82
CA LEU A 67 10.49 -4.50 6.58
C LEU A 67 10.49 -4.77 8.09
N THR A 68 10.34 -6.04 8.51
CA THR A 68 10.23 -6.42 9.93
C THR A 68 11.58 -6.74 10.57
N MET A 69 12.66 -6.80 9.80
CA MET A 69 14.01 -7.14 10.25
C MET A 69 14.74 -5.94 10.88
N THR A 70 14.02 -5.08 11.60
CA THR A 70 14.52 -3.80 12.17
C THR A 70 15.66 -3.96 13.19
N ALA A 71 15.82 -5.15 13.76
CA ALA A 71 16.95 -5.48 14.63
C ALA A 71 18.24 -5.82 13.86
N LEU A 72 18.12 -6.27 12.61
CA LEU A 72 19.23 -6.80 11.81
C LEU A 72 19.66 -5.85 10.69
N VAL A 73 18.70 -5.13 10.11
CA VAL A 73 18.89 -4.25 8.95
C VAL A 73 18.52 -2.82 9.37
N PRO A 74 19.50 -1.92 9.54
CA PRO A 74 19.23 -0.55 9.98
C PRO A 74 18.24 0.20 9.09
N SER A 75 18.35 0.07 7.77
CA SER A 75 17.43 0.70 6.80
C SER A 75 15.99 0.17 6.91
N SER A 76 15.77 -1.00 7.50
CA SER A 76 14.41 -1.50 7.76
C SER A 76 13.69 -0.69 8.83
N ARG A 77 14.42 -0.03 9.74
CA ARG A 77 13.79 0.92 10.68
C ARG A 77 13.25 2.13 9.93
N GLU A 78 14.04 2.67 9.00
CA GLU A 78 13.59 3.79 8.16
C GLU A 78 12.36 3.40 7.33
N TRP A 79 12.32 2.17 6.80
CA TRP A 79 11.14 1.67 6.12
C TRP A 79 9.92 1.55 7.06
N SER A 80 10.10 0.93 8.23
CA SER A 80 9.03 0.82 9.23
C SER A 80 8.51 2.20 9.66
N ASP A 81 9.41 3.16 9.89
CA ASP A 81 9.04 4.53 10.28
C ASP A 81 8.27 5.24 9.19
N ALA A 82 8.63 5.04 7.92
CA ALA A 82 7.87 5.57 6.79
C ALA A 82 6.46 4.97 6.70
N VAL A 83 6.29 3.68 6.98
CA VAL A 83 4.96 3.04 7.05
C VAL A 83 4.13 3.64 8.19
N ILE A 84 4.72 3.83 9.36
CA ILE A 84 4.04 4.43 10.52
C ILE A 84 3.64 5.88 10.21
N ALA A 85 4.54 6.68 9.64
CA ALA A 85 4.26 8.05 9.26
C ALA A 85 3.13 8.14 8.22
N ALA A 86 3.13 7.23 7.24
CA ALA A 86 2.07 7.14 6.25
C ALA A 86 0.70 6.87 6.88
N LEU A 87 0.62 5.93 7.84
CA LEU A 87 -0.60 5.66 8.57
C LEU A 87 -1.03 6.86 9.43
N GLN A 88 -0.11 7.47 10.17
CA GLN A 88 -0.40 8.66 10.98
C GLN A 88 -0.96 9.80 10.14
N ASN A 89 -0.41 10.04 8.95
CA ASN A 89 -0.90 11.05 8.03
C ASN A 89 -2.32 10.73 7.54
N ALA A 90 -2.60 9.46 7.22
CA ALA A 90 -3.92 9.03 6.77
C ALA A 90 -5.01 9.15 7.86
N TYR A 91 -4.66 9.03 9.15
CA TYR A 91 -5.60 9.18 10.25
C TYR A 91 -5.77 10.62 10.76
N ARG A 92 -4.93 11.55 10.29
CA ARG A 92 -5.02 12.98 10.65
C ARG A 92 -5.83 13.81 9.64
N SER A 93 -6.13 13.26 8.46
CA SER A 93 -6.94 13.87 7.40
C SER A 93 -8.40 13.52 7.51
#